data_AF-A0A1H8H3S8-F1
#
_entry.id   AF-A0A1H8H3S8-F1
#
_cell.length_a   1.000
_cell.length_b   1.000
_cell.length_c   1.000
_cell.angle_alpha   90.00
_cell.angle_beta   90.00
_cell.angle_gamma   90.00
#
_symmetry.space_group_name_H-M   'P 1'
#
loop_
_entity.id
_entity.type
_entity.pdbx_description
1 polymer ?
#
loop_
_entity_poly.entity_id
_entity_poly.type
_entity_poly.pdbx_seq_one_letter_code
_entity_poly.pdbx_strand_id
1 'polypeptide(L)'
;MHYLKWYSKLQFVILKNRLWRDRSTIMRALSVMAAVIAAQIILTNILVRHVFVQVDHLEQLLAVSLFVVLIWLYLSTIAQSISSFIRLFYHAPDLNYLMALPIPINYLVIFKFFEHLITSTKSLLFLFFPLLTALGLTVNAPFIYYWAIIPLYVISVIIPCAVGILVAMIGLRFVSAKVFTSVTPLFIFCINVGFALLISRIQQLDPRYLLNVIEFFEKPLVTDIIPVTAATKLFYAFVTGEPTLSTFVALLFVSLIAIWTVFYSAKKLFFAGWVKHQHMDANPKKRQKRKERSGKANHHNEIIAWMKMEWLMALRNNEMFIGSAFMLFFYLFTLVIFIYSGLFSDTPILGVILLIMLAAIVNIIAVSVLFIPATITKDKSLWKSRYWLLKVLPIAGEKVFIIQSQMFFIPALIISIVGNVSYSIVTGLSLPFTLLFVFVLFFVLYGSSALYTAVELLSLVDFFNERTLLGNLTTIVLPVLYGVLSVGSVALYLAKDFVVEMPILAQLSTVLSLPIVIILSVATVLITCTISKLVFTWVWAKLAI
;
A
#
# COMPACT_ATOMS: atom_id res chain seq x y z
N MET A 1 0.65 -20.66 -33.30
CA MET A 1 1.00 -19.24 -33.58
C MET A 1 -0.20 -18.35 -33.94
N HIS A 2 -1.24 -18.83 -34.64
CA HIS A 2 -2.37 -17.99 -35.09
C HIS A 2 -3.11 -17.26 -33.94
N TYR A 3 -3.33 -17.92 -32.80
CA TYR A 3 -4.03 -17.35 -31.64
C TYR A 3 -3.29 -16.19 -30.96
N LEU A 4 -1.97 -16.26 -30.81
CA LEU A 4 -1.15 -15.20 -30.20
C LEU A 4 -1.20 -13.92 -31.02
N LYS A 5 -1.05 -14.05 -32.35
CA LYS A 5 -1.14 -12.91 -33.28
C LYS A 5 -2.54 -12.28 -33.25
N TRP A 6 -3.59 -13.10 -33.26
CA TRP A 6 -4.98 -12.62 -33.16
C TRP A 6 -5.23 -11.87 -31.84
N TYR A 7 -4.79 -12.42 -30.71
CA TYR A 7 -4.94 -11.79 -29.40
C TYR A 7 -4.17 -10.47 -29.28
N SER A 8 -2.92 -10.43 -29.74
CA SER A 8 -2.14 -9.19 -29.76
C SER A 8 -2.82 -8.11 -30.59
N LYS A 9 -3.40 -8.49 -31.75
CA LYS A 9 -4.20 -7.59 -32.58
C LYS A 9 -5.45 -7.11 -31.83
N LEU A 10 -6.17 -8.01 -31.16
CA LEU A 10 -7.36 -7.65 -30.38
C LEU A 10 -7.02 -6.68 -29.24
N GLN A 11 -5.99 -6.97 -28.44
CA GLN A 11 -5.55 -6.09 -27.36
C GLN A 11 -5.09 -4.73 -27.88
N PHE A 12 -4.38 -4.68 -29.00
CA PHE A 12 -4.02 -3.43 -29.65
C PHE A 12 -5.25 -2.64 -30.13
N VAL A 13 -6.24 -3.32 -30.71
CA VAL A 13 -7.51 -2.69 -31.12
C VAL A 13 -8.29 -2.18 -29.92
N ILE A 14 -8.38 -2.94 -28.82
CA ILE A 14 -9.01 -2.51 -27.57
C ILE A 14 -8.28 -1.29 -27.01
N LEU A 15 -6.94 -1.34 -26.96
CA LEU A 15 -6.11 -0.23 -26.49
C LEU A 15 -6.30 1.02 -27.35
N LYS A 16 -6.22 0.88 -28.68
CA LYS A 16 -6.45 1.95 -29.64
C LYS A 16 -7.85 2.54 -29.48
N ASN A 17 -8.88 1.69 -29.45
CA ASN A 17 -10.27 2.14 -29.29
C ASN A 17 -10.51 2.77 -27.93
N ARG A 18 -9.84 2.32 -26.86
CA ARG A 18 -10.00 2.91 -25.52
C ARG A 18 -9.26 4.22 -25.37
N LEU A 19 -8.04 4.31 -25.89
CA LEU A 19 -7.23 5.52 -25.79
C LEU A 19 -7.71 6.61 -26.76
N TRP A 20 -8.16 6.27 -27.97
CA TRP A 20 -8.37 7.25 -29.05
C TRP A 20 -9.84 7.65 -29.26
N ARG A 21 -10.79 7.04 -28.55
CA ARG A 21 -12.22 7.28 -28.77
C ARG A 21 -12.72 8.63 -28.24
N ASP A 22 -12.06 9.19 -27.23
CA ASP A 22 -12.50 10.44 -26.62
C ASP A 22 -11.30 11.29 -26.19
N ARG A 23 -11.27 12.55 -26.65
CA ARG A 23 -10.27 13.56 -26.26
C ARG A 23 -10.20 13.72 -24.75
N SER A 24 -11.33 13.59 -24.04
CA SER A 24 -11.36 13.65 -22.57
C SER A 24 -10.56 12.51 -21.95
N THR A 25 -10.63 11.30 -22.52
CA THR A 25 -9.91 10.12 -22.04
C THR A 25 -8.42 10.25 -22.32
N ILE A 26 -8.02 10.80 -23.47
CA ILE A 26 -6.63 11.11 -23.79
C ILE A 26 -6.06 12.12 -22.77
N MET A 27 -6.75 13.24 -22.56
CA MET A 27 -6.29 14.27 -21.62
C MET A 27 -6.18 13.74 -20.19
N ARG A 28 -7.11 12.88 -19.75
CA ARG A 28 -7.02 12.18 -18.46
C ARG A 28 -5.84 11.21 -18.41
N ALA A 29 -5.59 10.46 -19.48
CA ALA A 29 -4.45 9.54 -19.53
C ALA A 29 -3.11 10.30 -19.51
N LEU A 30 -3.01 11.41 -20.25
CA LEU A 30 -1.84 12.29 -20.26
C LEU A 30 -1.63 12.98 -18.92
N SER A 31 -2.69 13.46 -18.25
CA SER A 31 -2.55 14.09 -16.94
C SER A 31 -2.11 13.09 -15.87
N VAL A 32 -2.65 11.87 -15.89
CA VAL A 32 -2.19 10.78 -15.00
C VAL A 32 -0.74 10.42 -15.31
N MET A 33 -0.35 10.33 -16.57
CA MET A 33 1.03 10.06 -16.97
C MET A 33 1.99 11.17 -16.51
N ALA A 34 1.63 12.44 -16.70
CA ALA A 34 2.41 13.58 -16.24
C ALA A 34 2.56 13.60 -14.72
N ALA A 35 1.48 13.33 -13.97
CA ALA A 35 1.51 13.23 -12.52
C ALA A 35 2.41 12.07 -12.04
N VAL A 36 2.34 10.91 -12.72
CA VAL A 36 3.20 9.76 -12.46
C VAL A 36 4.67 10.10 -12.69
N ILE A 37 5.00 10.75 -13.81
CA ILE A 37 6.38 11.17 -14.12
C ILE A 37 6.89 12.18 -13.09
N ALA A 38 6.08 13.19 -12.74
CA ALA A 38 6.44 14.18 -11.73
C ALA A 38 6.69 13.53 -10.36
N ALA A 39 5.82 12.61 -9.94
CA ALA A 39 6.00 11.85 -8.70
C ALA A 39 7.30 11.02 -8.72
N GLN A 40 7.63 10.39 -9.84
CA GLN A 40 8.88 9.64 -10.01
C GLN A 40 10.11 10.54 -9.91
N ILE A 41 10.09 11.72 -10.53
CA ILE A 41 11.19 12.70 -10.44
C ILE A 41 11.39 13.16 -8.98
N ILE A 42 10.29 13.52 -8.30
CA ILE A 42 10.33 13.95 -6.90
C ILE A 42 10.88 12.83 -6.01
N LEU A 43 10.38 11.60 -6.16
CA LEU A 43 10.85 10.46 -5.38
C LEU A 43 12.33 10.15 -5.63
N THR A 44 12.77 10.20 -6.89
CA THR A 44 14.18 10.01 -7.26
C THR A 44 15.06 11.06 -6.58
N ASN A 45 14.67 12.33 -6.63
CA ASN A 45 15.41 13.42 -5.99
C ASN A 45 15.50 13.27 -4.47
N ILE A 46 14.42 12.83 -3.81
CA ILE A 46 14.40 12.55 -2.38
C ILE A 46 15.38 11.41 -2.06
N LEU A 47 15.33 10.32 -2.82
CA LEU A 47 16.20 9.16 -2.61
C LEU A 47 17.68 9.50 -2.79
N VAL A 48 18.04 10.21 -3.87
CA VAL A 48 19.43 10.66 -4.10
C VAL A 48 19.92 11.50 -2.91
N ARG A 49 19.18 12.55 -2.55
CA ARG A 49 19.63 13.51 -1.52
C ARG A 49 19.71 12.91 -0.11
N HIS A 50 18.75 12.08 0.27
CA HIS A 50 18.62 11.63 1.66
C HIS A 50 19.13 10.22 1.92
N VAL A 51 19.21 9.36 0.91
CA VAL A 51 19.61 7.96 1.10
C VAL A 51 21.04 7.71 0.60
N PHE A 52 21.44 8.31 -0.51
CA PHE A 52 22.65 7.88 -1.22
C PHE A 52 23.81 8.89 -1.23
N VAL A 53 23.57 10.19 -1.03
CA VAL A 53 24.63 11.23 -1.08
C VAL A 53 25.62 11.18 0.11
N GLN A 54 25.28 10.50 1.22
CA GLN A 54 26.08 10.52 2.46
C GLN A 54 27.11 9.39 2.60
N VAL A 55 27.57 8.76 1.51
CA VAL A 55 28.33 7.51 1.59
C VAL A 55 29.73 7.60 0.95
N ASP A 56 30.76 7.38 1.77
CA ASP A 56 32.19 7.44 1.38
C ASP A 56 32.69 6.22 0.55
N HIS A 57 31.87 5.16 0.40
CA HIS A 57 32.21 3.91 -0.33
C HIS A 57 31.16 3.55 -1.38
N LEU A 58 30.93 4.48 -2.29
CA LEU A 58 29.77 4.49 -3.18
C LEU A 58 29.70 3.27 -4.12
N GLU A 59 30.84 2.79 -4.64
CA GLU A 59 30.88 1.64 -5.58
C GLU A 59 30.56 0.30 -4.91
N GLN A 60 31.13 0.03 -3.73
CA GLN A 60 30.87 -1.22 -3.00
C GLN A 60 29.45 -1.24 -2.45
N LEU A 61 28.97 -0.08 -1.97
CA LEU A 61 27.59 0.06 -1.51
C LEU A 61 26.60 -0.09 -2.67
N LEU A 62 26.95 0.33 -3.90
CA LEU A 62 26.10 0.18 -5.08
C LEU A 62 25.74 -1.29 -5.32
N ALA A 63 26.73 -2.18 -5.37
CA ALA A 63 26.50 -3.60 -5.67
C ALA A 63 25.57 -4.24 -4.63
N VAL A 64 25.81 -3.98 -3.34
CA VAL A 64 24.97 -4.49 -2.25
C VAL A 64 23.59 -3.85 -2.23
N SER A 65 23.49 -2.56 -2.55
CA SER A 65 22.20 -1.86 -2.65
C SER A 65 21.35 -2.43 -3.78
N LEU A 66 21.94 -2.61 -4.97
CA LEU A 66 21.28 -3.25 -6.11
C LEU A 66 20.84 -4.67 -5.75
N PHE A 67 21.67 -5.43 -5.03
CA PHE A 67 21.32 -6.77 -4.58
C PHE A 67 20.10 -6.78 -3.65
N VAL A 68 20.11 -5.94 -2.60
CA VAL A 68 19.00 -5.83 -1.63
C VAL A 68 17.72 -5.39 -2.33
N VAL A 69 17.81 -4.41 -3.24
CA VAL A 69 16.67 -3.93 -4.05
C VAL A 69 16.11 -5.03 -4.95
N LEU A 70 16.97 -5.82 -5.59
CA LEU A 70 16.53 -6.89 -6.50
C LEU A 70 15.99 -8.11 -5.75
N ILE A 71 16.53 -8.45 -4.57
CA ILE A 71 15.91 -9.43 -3.67
C ILE A 71 14.50 -8.98 -3.31
N TRP A 72 14.35 -7.72 -2.89
CA TRP A 72 13.06 -7.18 -2.50
C TRP A 72 12.06 -7.20 -3.66
N LEU A 73 12.48 -6.80 -4.86
CA LEU A 73 11.71 -6.93 -6.10
C LEU A 73 11.26 -8.37 -6.33
N TYR A 74 12.19 -9.31 -6.24
CA TYR A 74 11.94 -10.71 -6.53
C TYR A 74 10.91 -11.31 -5.56
N LEU A 75 11.12 -11.12 -4.25
CA LEU A 75 10.22 -11.60 -3.20
C LEU A 75 8.84 -10.94 -3.28
N SER A 76 8.80 -9.63 -3.47
CA SER A 76 7.54 -8.88 -3.61
C SER A 76 6.75 -9.32 -4.83
N THR A 77 7.44 -9.59 -5.95
CA THR A 77 6.82 -10.09 -7.18
C THR A 77 6.25 -11.49 -7.00
N ILE A 78 6.96 -12.39 -6.30
CA ILE A 78 6.44 -13.73 -5.96
C ILE A 78 5.13 -13.58 -5.17
N ALA A 79 5.17 -12.81 -4.10
CA ALA A 79 4.04 -12.63 -3.20
C ALA A 79 2.85 -11.97 -3.94
N GLN A 80 3.09 -10.90 -4.70
CA GLN A 80 2.06 -10.27 -5.53
C GLN A 80 1.47 -11.22 -6.57
N SER A 81 2.28 -12.10 -7.14
CA SER A 81 1.84 -13.09 -8.13
C SER A 81 0.95 -14.16 -7.51
N ILE A 82 1.25 -14.60 -6.28
CA ILE A 82 0.38 -15.53 -5.54
C ILE A 82 -1.00 -14.90 -5.30
N SER A 83 -1.02 -13.65 -4.82
CA SER A 83 -2.28 -12.92 -4.54
C SER A 83 -3.08 -12.66 -5.82
N SER A 84 -2.40 -12.19 -6.87
CA SER A 84 -3.06 -11.83 -8.14
C SER A 84 -3.56 -13.04 -8.89
N PHE A 85 -2.92 -14.21 -8.73
CA PHE A 85 -3.33 -15.45 -9.37
C PHE A 85 -4.79 -15.79 -9.05
N ILE A 86 -5.19 -15.73 -7.77
CA ILE A 86 -6.57 -16.04 -7.37
C ILE A 86 -7.56 -15.07 -8.03
N ARG A 87 -7.24 -13.78 -8.03
CA ARG A 87 -8.10 -12.74 -8.61
C ARG A 87 -8.23 -12.88 -10.13
N LEU A 88 -7.11 -13.06 -10.83
CA LEU A 88 -7.04 -13.06 -12.30
C LEU A 88 -7.39 -14.42 -12.93
N PHE A 89 -7.18 -15.52 -12.21
CA PHE A 89 -7.34 -16.85 -12.76
C PHE A 89 -8.53 -17.62 -12.19
N TYR A 90 -9.09 -17.25 -11.03
CA TYR A 90 -10.21 -18.00 -10.42
C TYR A 90 -11.47 -17.15 -10.29
N HIS A 91 -11.33 -15.89 -9.91
CA HIS A 91 -12.47 -14.96 -9.77
C HIS A 91 -12.76 -14.14 -11.03
N ALA A 92 -12.03 -14.39 -12.11
CA ALA A 92 -12.23 -13.66 -13.35
C ALA A 92 -13.55 -14.11 -14.01
N PRO A 93 -14.50 -13.19 -14.29
CA PRO A 93 -15.83 -13.54 -14.78
C PRO A 93 -15.81 -14.16 -16.19
N ASP A 94 -14.79 -13.82 -16.99
CA ASP A 94 -14.54 -14.33 -18.33
C ASP A 94 -14.04 -15.78 -18.34
N LEU A 95 -13.48 -16.27 -17.23
CA LEU A 95 -12.92 -17.61 -17.15
C LEU A 95 -13.97 -18.70 -17.41
N ASN A 96 -15.17 -18.57 -16.81
CA ASN A 96 -16.24 -19.55 -17.02
C ASN A 96 -16.65 -19.63 -18.50
N TYR A 97 -16.64 -18.49 -19.19
CA TYR A 97 -16.90 -18.43 -20.62
C TYR A 97 -15.75 -19.04 -21.43
N LEU A 98 -14.49 -18.69 -21.12
CA LEU A 98 -13.30 -19.22 -21.80
C LEU A 98 -13.15 -20.74 -21.63
N MET A 99 -13.52 -21.27 -20.46
CA MET A 99 -13.51 -22.71 -20.18
C MET A 99 -14.60 -23.48 -20.95
N ALA A 100 -15.66 -22.81 -21.40
CA ALA A 100 -16.70 -23.40 -22.26
C ALA A 100 -16.30 -23.43 -23.75
N LEU A 101 -15.31 -22.64 -24.15
CA LEU A 101 -14.77 -22.66 -25.50
C LEU A 101 -13.80 -23.85 -25.67
N PRO A 102 -13.66 -24.41 -26.89
CA PRO A 102 -12.73 -25.50 -27.18
C PRO A 102 -11.27 -25.00 -27.27
N ILE A 103 -10.82 -24.24 -26.27
CA ILE A 103 -9.47 -23.69 -26.16
C ILE A 103 -8.69 -24.56 -25.16
N PRO A 104 -7.53 -25.12 -25.54
CA PRO A 104 -6.73 -25.89 -24.60
C PRO A 104 -6.28 -25.04 -23.40
N ILE A 105 -6.44 -25.58 -22.20
CA ILE A 105 -6.24 -24.88 -20.91
C ILE A 105 -4.85 -24.24 -20.78
N ASN A 106 -3.83 -24.90 -21.33
CA ASN A 106 -2.45 -24.43 -21.32
C ASN A 106 -2.28 -23.09 -22.06
N TYR A 107 -3.01 -22.85 -23.16
CA TYR A 107 -3.02 -21.56 -23.83
C TYR A 107 -3.71 -20.50 -22.97
N LEU A 108 -4.85 -20.82 -22.38
CA LEU A 108 -5.58 -19.91 -21.47
C LEU A 108 -4.66 -19.44 -20.33
N VAL A 109 -3.94 -20.37 -19.70
CA VAL A 109 -3.02 -20.05 -18.59
C VAL A 109 -1.85 -19.19 -19.08
N ILE A 110 -1.28 -19.45 -20.25
CA ILE A 110 -0.24 -18.57 -20.83
C ILE A 110 -0.77 -17.16 -21.07
N PHE A 111 -1.97 -17.02 -21.63
CA PHE A 111 -2.54 -15.70 -21.91
C PHE A 111 -2.75 -14.90 -20.62
N LYS A 112 -3.34 -15.54 -19.60
CA LYS A 112 -3.50 -14.94 -18.27
C LYS A 112 -2.15 -14.69 -17.57
N PHE A 113 -1.14 -15.52 -17.82
CA PHE A 113 0.23 -15.29 -17.33
C PHE A 113 0.83 -14.02 -17.92
N PHE A 114 0.72 -13.80 -19.22
CA PHE A 114 1.21 -12.56 -19.84
C PHE A 114 0.41 -11.33 -19.41
N GLU A 115 -0.91 -11.45 -19.26
CA GLU A 115 -1.75 -10.38 -18.69
C GLU A 115 -1.30 -10.02 -17.27
N HIS A 116 -1.04 -11.03 -16.44
CA HIS A 116 -0.51 -10.86 -15.08
C HIS A 116 0.89 -10.25 -15.08
N LEU A 117 1.78 -10.70 -15.96
CA LEU A 117 3.13 -10.17 -16.11
C LEU A 117 3.08 -8.68 -16.43
N ILE A 118 2.33 -8.27 -17.46
CA ILE A 118 2.19 -6.86 -17.84
C ILE A 118 1.66 -6.02 -16.67
N THR A 119 0.64 -6.53 -15.97
CA THR A 119 0.03 -5.84 -14.82
C THR A 119 1.01 -5.70 -13.66
N SER A 120 1.77 -6.75 -13.35
CA SER A 120 2.77 -6.77 -12.27
C SER A 120 3.96 -5.89 -12.59
N THR A 121 4.48 -5.98 -13.83
CA THR A 121 5.54 -5.13 -14.33
C THR A 121 5.15 -3.66 -14.20
N LYS A 122 3.94 -3.26 -14.63
CA LYS A 122 3.48 -1.87 -14.52
C LYS A 122 3.45 -1.36 -13.08
N SER A 123 2.88 -2.16 -12.16
CA SER A 123 2.68 -1.75 -10.76
C SER A 123 4.02 -1.54 -10.04
N LEU A 124 4.93 -2.49 -10.21
CA LEU A 124 6.21 -2.50 -9.49
C LEU A 124 7.24 -1.59 -10.18
N LEU A 125 7.24 -1.48 -11.51
CA LEU A 125 8.14 -0.56 -12.24
C LEU A 125 7.93 0.89 -11.81
N PHE A 126 6.69 1.29 -11.47
CA PHE A 126 6.43 2.62 -10.91
C PHE A 126 7.26 2.92 -9.65
N LEU A 127 7.41 1.92 -8.78
CA LEU A 127 8.12 2.04 -7.50
C LEU A 127 9.63 1.82 -7.68
N PHE A 128 10.03 0.81 -8.44
CA PHE A 128 11.45 0.46 -8.62
C PHE A 128 12.21 1.39 -9.54
N PHE A 129 11.55 2.00 -10.53
CA PHE A 129 12.24 2.86 -11.50
C PHE A 129 12.91 4.07 -10.83
N PRO A 130 12.25 4.84 -9.94
CA PRO A 130 12.90 5.92 -9.18
C PRO A 130 14.09 5.46 -8.34
N LEU A 131 14.00 4.26 -7.75
CA LEU A 131 15.05 3.72 -6.89
C LEU A 131 16.29 3.32 -7.69
N LEU A 132 16.13 2.60 -8.80
CA LEU A 132 17.23 2.24 -9.70
C LEU A 132 17.83 3.46 -10.40
N THR A 133 17.00 4.44 -10.75
CA THR A 133 17.44 5.72 -11.32
C THR A 133 18.25 6.52 -10.30
N ALA A 134 17.79 6.58 -9.05
CA ALA A 134 18.51 7.26 -7.97
C ALA A 134 19.91 6.64 -7.75
N LEU A 135 19.98 5.30 -7.71
CA LEU A 135 21.25 4.56 -7.62
C LEU A 135 22.18 4.87 -8.81
N GLY A 136 21.64 4.93 -10.03
CA GLY A 136 22.42 5.28 -11.23
C GLY A 136 22.93 6.72 -11.20
N LEU A 137 22.10 7.67 -10.75
CA LEU A 137 22.48 9.07 -10.65
C LEU A 137 23.58 9.28 -9.60
N THR A 138 23.56 8.53 -8.50
CA THR A 138 24.55 8.67 -7.43
C THR A 138 25.96 8.24 -7.83
N VAL A 139 26.07 7.35 -8.81
CA VAL A 139 27.34 6.84 -9.37
C VAL A 139 27.67 7.45 -10.73
N ASN A 140 26.90 8.45 -11.20
CA ASN A 140 27.03 9.01 -12.55
C ASN A 140 26.98 7.95 -13.67
N ALA A 141 26.07 6.98 -13.56
CA ALA A 141 25.92 5.90 -14.52
C ALA A 141 25.70 6.42 -15.96
N PRO A 142 26.22 5.73 -16.99
CA PRO A 142 26.09 6.14 -18.38
C PRO A 142 24.63 6.11 -18.84
N PHE A 143 24.28 6.92 -19.85
CA PHE A 143 22.90 7.06 -20.32
C PHE A 143 22.24 5.73 -20.73
N ILE A 144 23.04 4.77 -21.22
CA ILE A 144 22.59 3.43 -21.61
C ILE A 144 21.98 2.64 -20.42
N TYR A 145 22.46 2.87 -19.20
CA TYR A 145 21.93 2.23 -17.98
C TYR A 145 20.44 2.52 -17.81
N TYR A 146 20.02 3.79 -17.95
CA TYR A 146 18.63 4.19 -17.75
C TYR A 146 17.67 3.57 -18.77
N TRP A 147 18.13 3.38 -20.01
CA TRP A 147 17.37 2.65 -21.04
C TRP A 147 17.33 1.14 -20.76
N ALA A 148 18.41 0.57 -20.22
CA ALA A 148 18.50 -0.83 -19.88
C ALA A 148 17.61 -1.24 -18.70
N ILE A 149 17.23 -0.29 -17.82
CA ILE A 149 16.36 -0.57 -16.65
C ILE A 149 15.08 -1.32 -17.07
N ILE A 150 14.36 -0.84 -18.09
CA ILE A 150 13.08 -1.40 -18.49
C ILE A 150 13.19 -2.86 -18.98
N PRO A 151 14.01 -3.18 -20.01
CA PRO A 151 14.12 -4.55 -20.50
C PRO A 151 14.71 -5.51 -19.46
N LEU A 152 15.73 -5.10 -18.70
CA LEU A 152 16.31 -5.93 -17.64
C LEU A 152 15.31 -6.23 -16.54
N TYR A 153 14.53 -5.22 -16.15
CA TYR A 153 13.46 -5.36 -15.18
C TYR A 153 12.39 -6.36 -15.66
N VAL A 154 11.93 -6.23 -16.92
CA VAL A 154 10.93 -7.15 -17.50
C VAL A 154 11.42 -8.59 -17.46
N ILE A 155 12.66 -8.83 -17.89
CA ILE A 155 13.26 -10.18 -17.89
C ILE A 155 13.35 -10.71 -16.45
N SER A 156 13.85 -9.88 -15.53
CA SER A 156 14.03 -10.25 -14.12
C SER A 156 12.71 -10.58 -13.40
N VAL A 157 11.60 -9.98 -13.83
CA VAL A 157 10.25 -10.17 -13.26
C VAL A 157 9.56 -11.46 -13.76
N ILE A 158 9.94 -12.00 -14.92
CA ILE A 158 9.33 -13.23 -15.48
C ILE A 158 9.44 -14.39 -14.49
N ILE A 159 10.63 -14.60 -13.95
CA ILE A 159 10.95 -15.75 -13.11
C ILE A 159 10.16 -15.71 -11.78
N PRO A 160 10.19 -14.64 -10.97
CA PRO A 160 9.41 -14.58 -9.74
C PRO A 160 7.90 -14.62 -10.01
N CYS A 161 7.42 -14.09 -11.15
CA CYS A 161 6.02 -14.26 -11.55
C CYS A 161 5.66 -15.73 -11.78
N ALA A 162 6.50 -16.44 -12.53
CA ALA A 162 6.32 -17.86 -12.81
C ALA A 162 6.35 -18.70 -11.53
N VAL A 163 7.31 -18.44 -10.64
CA VAL A 163 7.42 -19.09 -9.33
C VAL A 163 6.16 -18.82 -8.49
N GLY A 164 5.73 -17.56 -8.35
CA GLY A 164 4.55 -17.22 -7.56
C GLY A 164 3.26 -17.89 -8.10
N ILE A 165 3.09 -17.95 -9.42
CA ILE A 165 1.95 -18.63 -10.03
C ILE A 165 2.00 -20.15 -9.83
N LEU A 166 3.19 -20.77 -9.94
CA LEU A 166 3.37 -22.20 -9.64
C LEU A 166 3.05 -22.51 -8.17
N VAL A 167 3.57 -21.71 -7.24
CA VAL A 167 3.30 -21.82 -5.81
C VAL A 167 1.79 -21.69 -5.55
N ALA A 168 1.11 -20.74 -6.18
CA ALA A 168 -0.32 -20.58 -6.03
C ALA A 168 -1.12 -21.76 -6.62
N MET A 169 -0.73 -22.26 -7.80
CA MET A 169 -1.34 -23.45 -8.41
C MET A 169 -1.22 -24.69 -7.52
N ILE A 170 -0.02 -24.95 -6.98
CA ILE A 170 0.23 -26.07 -6.07
C ILE A 170 -0.52 -25.85 -4.76
N GLY A 171 -0.43 -24.64 -4.22
CA GLY A 171 -0.99 -24.23 -2.96
C GLY A 171 -2.51 -24.39 -2.89
N LEU A 172 -3.24 -23.99 -3.94
CA LEU A 172 -4.70 -24.12 -4.01
C LEU A 172 -5.19 -25.56 -3.96
N ARG A 173 -4.31 -26.55 -4.23
CA ARG A 173 -4.66 -27.96 -4.05
C ARG A 173 -4.80 -28.32 -2.57
N PHE A 174 -4.00 -27.69 -1.71
CA PHE A 174 -3.96 -27.97 -0.28
C PHE A 174 -4.82 -27.01 0.53
N VAL A 175 -4.82 -25.73 0.16
CA VAL A 175 -5.43 -24.66 0.95
C VAL A 175 -6.48 -23.91 0.13
N SER A 176 -7.55 -23.45 0.77
CA SER A 176 -8.58 -22.64 0.09
C SER A 176 -8.04 -21.28 -0.38
N ALA A 177 -8.60 -20.75 -1.47
CA ALA A 177 -8.27 -19.42 -1.98
C ALA A 177 -8.41 -18.32 -0.91
N LYS A 178 -9.40 -18.44 -0.02
CA LYS A 178 -9.64 -17.48 1.08
C LYS A 178 -8.43 -17.33 2.01
N VAL A 179 -7.74 -18.43 2.30
CA VAL A 179 -6.54 -18.40 3.15
C VAL A 179 -5.38 -17.74 2.41
N PHE A 180 -5.17 -18.04 1.12
CA PHE A 180 -4.14 -17.35 0.34
C PHE A 180 -4.35 -15.84 0.28
N THR A 181 -5.59 -15.40 0.04
CA THR A 181 -5.93 -13.96 0.05
C THR A 181 -5.63 -13.32 1.42
N SER A 182 -5.67 -14.10 2.50
CA SER A 182 -5.38 -13.64 3.86
C SER A 182 -3.89 -13.65 4.21
N VAL A 183 -3.16 -14.71 3.83
CA VAL A 183 -1.75 -14.91 4.17
C VAL A 183 -0.82 -14.08 3.28
N THR A 184 -1.17 -13.90 2.00
CA THR A 184 -0.28 -13.23 1.05
C THR A 184 -0.01 -11.76 1.40
N PRO A 185 -0.99 -10.94 1.82
CA PRO A 185 -0.73 -9.58 2.31
C PRO A 185 0.21 -9.53 3.51
N LEU A 186 0.08 -10.48 4.45
CA LEU A 186 1.00 -10.59 5.58
C LEU A 186 2.42 -10.92 5.11
N PHE A 187 2.57 -11.81 4.13
CA PHE A 187 3.87 -12.13 3.57
C PHE A 187 4.50 -10.93 2.84
N ILE A 188 3.71 -10.19 2.05
CA ILE A 188 4.13 -8.92 1.41
C ILE A 188 4.58 -7.91 2.47
N PHE A 189 3.81 -7.80 3.56
CA PHE A 189 4.15 -6.93 4.69
C PHE A 189 5.51 -7.31 5.27
N CYS A 190 5.73 -8.58 5.62
CA CYS A 190 7.01 -9.07 6.15
C CYS A 190 8.18 -8.80 5.19
N ILE A 191 7.98 -8.98 3.87
CA ILE A 191 8.99 -8.67 2.85
C ILE A 191 9.34 -7.18 2.85
N ASN A 192 8.34 -6.30 2.85
CA ASN A 192 8.55 -4.85 2.87
C ASN A 192 9.23 -4.39 4.16
N VAL A 193 8.85 -4.98 5.29
CA VAL A 193 9.48 -4.76 6.59
C VAL A 193 10.95 -5.16 6.57
N GLY A 194 11.25 -6.38 6.11
CA GLY A 194 12.62 -6.87 5.98
C GLY A 194 13.44 -5.97 5.05
N PHE A 195 12.89 -5.55 3.92
CA PHE A 195 13.56 -4.62 3.01
C PHE A 195 13.85 -3.27 3.65
N ALA A 196 12.87 -2.65 4.31
CA ALA A 196 13.07 -1.36 4.98
C ALA A 196 14.12 -1.44 6.12
N LEU A 197 14.19 -2.56 6.84
CA LEU A 197 15.24 -2.79 7.84
C LEU A 197 16.62 -2.99 7.18
N LEU A 198 16.70 -3.76 6.09
CA LEU A 198 17.97 -4.00 5.38
C LEU A 198 18.50 -2.71 4.74
N ILE A 199 17.65 -1.94 4.07
CA ILE A 199 18.06 -0.71 3.38
C ILE A 199 18.47 0.39 4.36
N SER A 200 17.80 0.50 5.52
CA SER A 200 18.17 1.49 6.54
C SER A 200 19.50 1.18 7.25
N ARG A 201 19.93 -0.09 7.22
CA ARG A 201 21.19 -0.54 7.84
C ARG A 201 22.32 -0.76 6.84
N ILE A 202 22.07 -0.57 5.55
CA ILE A 202 23.06 -0.92 4.51
C ILE A 202 24.37 -0.13 4.67
N GLN A 203 24.28 1.11 5.13
CA GLN A 203 25.43 1.99 5.39
C GLN A 203 26.25 1.56 6.63
N GLN A 204 25.68 0.73 7.50
CA GLN A 204 26.32 0.26 8.74
C GLN A 204 26.91 -1.15 8.58
N LEU A 205 26.86 -1.73 7.38
CA LEU A 205 27.44 -3.03 7.12
C LEU A 205 28.97 -2.96 7.21
N ASP A 206 29.57 -3.94 7.88
CA ASP A 206 31.03 -4.10 7.93
C ASP A 206 31.58 -4.20 6.49
N PRO A 207 32.62 -3.41 6.13
CA PRO A 207 33.28 -3.51 4.83
C PRO A 207 33.64 -4.94 4.42
N ARG A 208 33.96 -5.83 5.37
CA ARG A 208 34.22 -7.25 5.09
C ARG A 208 33.02 -7.96 4.49
N TYR A 209 31.81 -7.64 4.94
CA TYR A 209 30.59 -8.20 4.37
C TYR A 209 30.36 -7.70 2.94
N LEU A 210 30.62 -6.42 2.68
CA LEU A 210 30.52 -5.84 1.34
C LEU A 210 31.46 -6.57 0.37
N LEU A 211 32.72 -6.81 0.78
CA LEU A 211 33.71 -7.55 0.00
C LEU A 211 33.26 -8.99 -0.28
N ASN A 212 32.73 -9.70 0.72
CA ASN A 212 32.23 -11.07 0.52
C ASN A 212 31.08 -11.14 -0.50
N VAL A 213 30.20 -10.14 -0.53
CA VAL A 213 29.12 -10.06 -1.52
C VAL A 213 29.66 -9.81 -2.92
N ILE A 214 30.68 -8.95 -3.05
CA ILE A 214 31.36 -8.68 -4.32
C ILE A 214 32.09 -9.93 -4.82
N GLU A 215 32.89 -10.58 -3.96
CA GLU A 215 33.59 -11.83 -4.28
C GLU A 215 32.60 -12.93 -4.66
N PHE A 216 31.41 -12.94 -4.05
CA PHE A 216 30.34 -13.84 -4.46
C PHE A 216 29.88 -13.54 -5.89
N PHE A 217 29.72 -12.27 -6.30
CA PHE A 217 29.33 -11.90 -7.68
C PHE A 217 30.35 -12.27 -8.75
N GLU A 218 31.64 -12.34 -8.38
CA GLU A 218 32.71 -12.73 -9.29
C GLU A 218 32.67 -14.20 -9.70
N LYS A 219 31.91 -15.06 -8.99
CA LYS A 219 31.82 -16.51 -9.27
C LYS A 219 30.84 -16.81 -10.42
N PRO A 220 31.30 -16.99 -11.67
CA PRO A 220 30.47 -16.79 -12.87
C PRO A 220 29.32 -17.79 -13.02
N LEU A 221 29.57 -19.07 -12.75
CA LEU A 221 28.57 -20.12 -12.99
C LEU A 221 27.37 -20.02 -12.05
N VAL A 222 27.61 -19.71 -10.77
CA VAL A 222 26.54 -19.65 -9.77
C VAL A 222 25.76 -18.34 -9.91
N THR A 223 26.47 -17.23 -10.13
CA THR A 223 25.85 -15.91 -10.15
C THR A 223 25.08 -15.64 -11.43
N ASP A 224 25.47 -16.23 -12.56
CA ASP A 224 24.79 -16.07 -13.84
C ASP A 224 23.46 -16.85 -13.92
N ILE A 225 23.31 -17.94 -13.13
CA ILE A 225 22.11 -18.78 -13.13
C ILE A 225 21.07 -18.30 -12.12
N ILE A 226 21.51 -17.85 -10.94
CA ILE A 226 20.58 -17.39 -9.90
C ILE A 226 19.97 -16.06 -10.36
N PRO A 227 18.63 -15.97 -10.52
CA PRO A 227 17.99 -14.83 -11.19
C PRO A 227 18.29 -13.48 -10.55
N VAL A 228 18.31 -13.45 -9.22
CA VAL A 228 18.55 -12.22 -8.45
C VAL A 228 19.98 -11.74 -8.66
N THR A 229 20.97 -12.63 -8.54
CA THR A 229 22.39 -12.27 -8.68
C THR A 229 22.73 -11.94 -10.12
N ALA A 230 22.15 -12.65 -11.09
CA ALA A 230 22.31 -12.38 -12.51
C ALA A 230 21.75 -11.00 -12.87
N ALA A 231 20.57 -10.66 -12.36
CA ALA A 231 20.01 -9.32 -12.50
C ALA A 231 20.93 -8.26 -11.86
N THR A 232 21.41 -8.49 -10.63
CA THR A 232 22.30 -7.55 -9.94
C THR A 232 23.58 -7.30 -10.74
N LYS A 233 24.22 -8.38 -11.21
CA LYS A 233 25.43 -8.32 -12.03
C LYS A 233 25.18 -7.59 -13.35
N LEU A 234 24.04 -7.80 -14.01
CA LEU A 234 23.68 -7.06 -15.22
C LEU A 234 23.51 -5.57 -14.92
N PHE A 235 22.71 -5.20 -13.92
CA PHE A 235 22.53 -3.79 -13.55
C PHE A 235 23.86 -3.12 -13.17
N TYR A 236 24.69 -3.81 -12.40
CA TYR A 236 26.02 -3.33 -12.02
C TYR A 236 26.94 -3.16 -13.24
N ALA A 237 26.97 -4.14 -14.15
CA ALA A 237 27.78 -4.06 -15.36
C ALA A 237 27.33 -2.97 -16.34
N PHE A 238 26.04 -2.64 -16.40
CA PHE A 238 25.57 -1.48 -17.17
C PHE A 238 25.99 -0.14 -16.54
N VAL A 239 26.26 -0.11 -15.24
CA VAL A 239 26.85 1.05 -14.56
C VAL A 239 28.35 1.14 -14.86
N THR A 240 29.09 0.04 -14.71
CA THR A 240 30.56 0.02 -14.84
C THR A 240 31.05 -0.08 -16.30
N GLY A 241 30.21 -0.51 -17.23
CA GLY A 241 30.55 -0.73 -18.63
C GLY A 241 31.13 -2.13 -18.93
N GLU A 242 31.02 -3.08 -18.01
CA GLU A 242 31.57 -4.43 -18.19
C GLU A 242 30.73 -5.31 -19.14
N PRO A 243 31.37 -6.18 -19.95
CA PRO A 243 30.67 -7.08 -20.85
C PRO A 243 29.98 -8.22 -20.08
N THR A 244 28.63 -8.31 -20.18
CA THR A 244 27.81 -9.30 -19.44
C THR A 244 26.85 -10.09 -20.33
N LEU A 245 27.26 -10.37 -21.57
CA LEU A 245 26.44 -11.11 -22.52
C LEU A 245 26.08 -12.52 -22.01
N SER A 246 27.00 -13.22 -21.35
CA SER A 246 26.76 -14.57 -20.80
C SER A 246 25.65 -14.54 -19.74
N THR A 247 25.73 -13.62 -18.79
CA THR A 247 24.73 -13.42 -17.73
C THR A 247 23.37 -13.09 -18.33
N PHE A 248 23.32 -12.22 -19.35
CA PHE A 248 22.08 -11.86 -20.02
C PHE A 248 21.43 -13.08 -20.70
N VAL A 249 22.20 -13.85 -21.47
CA VAL A 249 21.71 -15.05 -22.16
C VAL A 249 21.26 -16.11 -21.15
N ALA A 250 22.01 -16.32 -20.07
CA ALA A 250 21.64 -17.23 -18.98
C ALA A 250 20.31 -16.83 -18.34
N LEU A 251 20.14 -15.55 -17.98
CA LEU A 251 18.90 -15.04 -17.39
C LEU A 251 17.70 -15.18 -18.34
N LEU A 252 17.90 -14.93 -19.64
CA LEU A 252 16.87 -15.12 -20.67
C LEU A 252 16.49 -16.61 -20.76
N PHE A 253 17.48 -17.50 -20.80
CA PHE A 253 17.26 -18.94 -20.85
C PHE A 253 16.49 -19.47 -19.62
N VAL A 254 16.88 -19.04 -18.41
CA VAL A 254 16.17 -19.39 -17.17
C VAL A 254 14.72 -18.84 -17.19
N SER A 255 14.52 -17.63 -17.72
CA SER A 255 13.18 -17.04 -17.89
C SER A 255 12.29 -17.87 -18.83
N LEU A 256 12.85 -18.36 -19.95
CA LEU A 256 12.14 -19.24 -20.88
C LEU A 256 11.77 -20.58 -20.22
N ILE A 257 12.70 -21.18 -19.45
CA ILE A 257 12.44 -22.41 -18.68
C ILE A 257 11.31 -22.17 -17.67
N ALA A 258 11.31 -21.04 -16.98
CA ALA A 258 10.27 -20.72 -16.01
C ALA A 258 8.87 -20.62 -16.66
N ILE A 259 8.77 -19.92 -17.81
CA ILE A 259 7.52 -19.85 -18.59
C ILE A 259 7.09 -21.25 -19.06
N TRP A 260 8.03 -22.04 -19.59
CA TRP A 260 7.76 -23.40 -20.05
C TRP A 260 7.26 -24.29 -18.91
N THR A 261 7.84 -24.16 -17.71
CA THR A 261 7.45 -24.91 -16.51
C THR A 261 6.03 -24.55 -16.07
N VAL A 262 5.66 -23.26 -16.09
CA VAL A 262 4.27 -22.82 -15.83
C VAL A 262 3.32 -23.43 -16.85
N PHE A 263 3.64 -23.36 -18.13
CA PHE A 263 2.81 -23.91 -19.21
C PHE A 263 2.59 -25.41 -19.09
N TYR A 264 3.65 -26.17 -18.80
CA TYR A 264 3.58 -27.61 -18.64
C TYR A 264 2.77 -28.00 -17.40
N SER A 265 3.01 -27.32 -16.27
CA SER A 265 2.34 -27.59 -15.00
C SER A 265 0.86 -27.21 -15.01
N ALA A 266 0.49 -26.19 -15.80
CA ALA A 266 -0.87 -25.69 -15.94
C ALA A 266 -1.88 -26.80 -16.29
N LYS A 267 -1.53 -27.70 -17.21
CA LYS A 267 -2.45 -28.75 -17.68
C LYS A 267 -2.99 -29.62 -16.54
N LYS A 268 -2.15 -29.94 -15.56
CA LYS A 268 -2.52 -30.83 -14.44
C LYS A 268 -3.00 -30.05 -13.22
N LEU A 269 -2.31 -28.96 -12.86
CA LEU A 269 -2.54 -28.27 -11.59
C LEU A 269 -3.71 -27.28 -11.65
N PHE A 270 -3.85 -26.56 -12.77
CA PHE A 270 -4.84 -25.50 -12.90
C PHE A 270 -6.27 -26.04 -12.83
N PHE A 271 -6.58 -27.06 -13.64
CA PHE A 271 -7.93 -27.63 -13.71
C PHE A 271 -8.37 -28.22 -12.36
N ALA A 272 -7.48 -28.96 -11.70
CA ALA A 272 -7.76 -29.55 -10.39
C ALA A 272 -8.07 -28.48 -9.33
N GLY A 273 -7.33 -27.37 -9.32
CA GLY A 273 -7.62 -26.25 -8.44
C GLY A 273 -8.96 -25.59 -8.76
N TRP A 274 -9.24 -25.35 -10.04
CA TRP A 274 -10.46 -24.68 -10.50
C TRP A 274 -11.74 -25.43 -10.11
N VAL A 275 -11.80 -26.74 -10.37
CA VAL A 275 -12.95 -27.58 -10.00
C VAL A 275 -13.18 -27.55 -8.49
N LYS A 276 -12.12 -27.70 -7.69
CA LYS A 276 -12.20 -27.66 -6.23
C LYS A 276 -12.76 -26.33 -5.73
N HIS A 277 -12.34 -25.21 -6.34
CA HIS A 277 -12.80 -23.88 -5.94
C HIS A 277 -14.30 -23.68 -6.17
N GLN A 278 -14.83 -24.13 -7.31
CA GLN A 278 -16.27 -24.03 -7.60
C GLN A 278 -17.13 -24.78 -6.56
N HIS A 279 -16.70 -25.97 -6.14
CA HIS A 279 -17.44 -26.74 -5.13
C HIS A 279 -17.40 -26.14 -3.73
N MET A 280 -16.35 -25.37 -3.39
CA MET A 280 -16.24 -24.74 -2.06
C MET A 280 -17.21 -23.58 -1.86
N ASP A 281 -17.54 -22.83 -2.91
CA ASP A 281 -18.53 -21.75 -2.83
C ASP A 281 -19.97 -22.25 -2.97
N ALA A 282 -20.16 -23.44 -3.56
CA ALA A 282 -21.46 -24.09 -3.71
C ALA A 282 -22.02 -24.73 -2.44
N ASN A 283 -21.27 -24.79 -1.33
CA ASN A 283 -21.80 -25.25 -0.05
C ASN A 283 -22.55 -24.09 0.64
N PRO A 284 -23.89 -24.01 0.56
CA PRO A 284 -24.62 -22.97 1.25
C PRO A 284 -24.34 -23.13 2.74
N LYS A 285 -23.75 -22.09 3.35
CA LYS A 285 -23.57 -22.04 4.81
C LYS A 285 -24.90 -22.42 5.44
N LYS A 286 -24.94 -23.57 6.14
CA LYS A 286 -26.11 -24.07 6.86
C LYS A 286 -26.73 -22.88 7.57
N ARG A 287 -27.88 -22.44 7.08
CA ARG A 287 -28.61 -21.25 7.55
C ARG A 287 -28.91 -21.54 9.02
N GLN A 288 -28.06 -21.03 9.89
CA GLN A 288 -28.10 -21.33 11.31
C GLN A 288 -29.48 -20.85 11.77
N LYS A 289 -30.37 -21.79 12.13
CA LYS A 289 -31.73 -21.48 12.57
C LYS A 289 -31.59 -20.44 13.68
N ARG A 290 -31.92 -19.19 13.35
CA ARG A 290 -31.83 -18.05 14.23
C ARG A 290 -32.82 -18.35 15.35
N LYS A 291 -32.32 -18.86 16.49
CA LYS A 291 -33.14 -18.98 17.69
C LYS A 291 -33.65 -17.58 17.97
N GLU A 292 -34.95 -17.37 17.78
CA GLU A 292 -35.66 -16.17 18.18
C GLU A 292 -35.47 -16.03 19.69
N ARG A 293 -34.42 -15.29 20.08
CA ARG A 293 -34.27 -14.85 21.44
C ARG A 293 -35.31 -13.77 21.65
N SER A 294 -36.46 -14.18 22.18
CA SER A 294 -37.41 -13.34 22.90
C SER A 294 -36.63 -12.62 24.00
N GLY A 295 -36.21 -11.38 23.72
CA GLY A 295 -35.39 -10.57 24.60
C GLY A 295 -36.17 -9.35 25.02
N LYS A 296 -36.51 -9.28 26.32
CA LYS A 296 -36.99 -8.07 27.00
C LYS A 296 -36.10 -6.89 26.61
N ALA A 297 -36.72 -5.83 26.10
CA ALA A 297 -36.07 -4.61 25.68
C ALA A 297 -35.52 -3.85 26.90
N ASN A 298 -34.32 -4.22 27.36
CA ASN A 298 -33.58 -3.36 28.26
C ASN A 298 -33.28 -2.04 27.53
N HIS A 299 -33.65 -0.91 28.13
CA HIS A 299 -33.29 0.45 27.72
C HIS A 299 -31.78 0.67 27.85
N HIS A 300 -30.99 -0.07 27.07
CA HIS A 300 -29.58 0.24 26.89
C HIS A 300 -29.46 1.46 25.98
N ASN A 301 -28.45 2.29 26.26
CA ASN A 301 -28.10 3.48 25.48
C ASN A 301 -27.99 3.11 23.99
N GLU A 302 -28.89 3.64 23.16
CA GLU A 302 -29.07 3.29 21.74
C GLU A 302 -27.76 3.38 20.95
N ILE A 303 -26.94 4.39 21.29
CA ILE A 303 -25.62 4.66 20.71
C ILE A 303 -24.68 3.45 20.89
N ILE A 304 -24.56 2.96 22.12
CA ILE A 304 -23.64 1.85 22.46
C ILE A 304 -24.12 0.55 21.81
N ALA A 305 -25.43 0.31 21.81
CA ALA A 305 -26.02 -0.86 21.18
C ALA A 305 -25.73 -0.88 19.67
N TRP A 306 -25.84 0.27 19.00
CA TRP A 306 -25.54 0.37 17.58
C TRP A 306 -24.05 0.27 17.28
N MET A 307 -23.17 0.94 18.04
CA MET A 307 -21.72 0.78 17.93
C MET A 307 -21.32 -0.70 18.05
N LYS A 308 -21.87 -1.41 19.03
CA LYS A 308 -21.63 -2.84 19.22
C LYS A 308 -22.10 -3.68 18.02
N MET A 309 -23.26 -3.36 17.45
CA MET A 309 -23.78 -4.04 16.27
C MET A 309 -22.87 -3.84 15.05
N GLU A 310 -22.47 -2.60 14.75
CA GLU A 310 -21.58 -2.30 13.62
C GLU A 310 -20.21 -2.97 13.81
N TRP A 311 -19.64 -2.93 15.02
CA TRP A 311 -18.40 -3.64 15.32
C TRP A 311 -18.51 -5.15 15.11
N LEU A 312 -19.61 -5.76 15.51
CA LEU A 312 -19.86 -7.17 15.24
C LEU A 312 -20.00 -7.47 13.75
N MET A 313 -20.55 -6.55 12.95
CA MET A 313 -20.60 -6.69 11.49
C MET A 313 -19.21 -6.52 10.86
N ALA A 314 -18.45 -5.51 11.30
CA ALA A 314 -17.11 -5.20 10.85
C ALA A 314 -16.13 -6.36 11.12
N LEU A 315 -16.18 -6.96 12.32
CA LEU A 315 -15.35 -8.12 12.68
C LEU A 315 -15.71 -9.38 11.89
N ARG A 316 -16.92 -9.47 11.31
CA ARG A 316 -17.31 -10.57 10.41
C ARG A 316 -16.82 -10.37 8.97
N ASN A 317 -16.34 -9.18 8.63
CA ASN A 317 -15.82 -8.85 7.32
C ASN A 317 -14.32 -9.20 7.23
N ASN A 318 -14.04 -10.51 7.15
CA ASN A 318 -12.65 -11.02 7.16
C ASN A 318 -11.76 -10.38 6.08
N GLU A 319 -12.30 -10.06 4.91
CA GLU A 319 -11.54 -9.46 3.81
C GLU A 319 -11.00 -8.09 4.18
N MET A 320 -11.84 -7.23 4.77
CA MET A 320 -11.37 -5.92 5.25
C MET A 320 -10.63 -5.98 6.57
N PHE A 321 -10.86 -7.01 7.39
CA PHE A 321 -10.05 -7.23 8.58
C PHE A 321 -8.57 -7.35 8.26
N ILE A 322 -8.23 -8.05 7.17
CA ILE A 322 -6.84 -8.16 6.71
C ILE A 322 -6.29 -6.80 6.25
N GLY A 323 -7.08 -6.04 5.48
CA GLY A 323 -6.69 -4.70 5.03
C GLY A 323 -6.46 -3.73 6.20
N SER A 324 -7.35 -3.75 7.19
CA SER A 324 -7.23 -3.01 8.44
C SER A 324 -5.99 -3.42 9.23
N ALA A 325 -5.79 -4.72 9.43
CA ALA A 325 -4.62 -5.25 10.12
C ALA A 325 -3.32 -4.82 9.44
N PHE A 326 -3.25 -4.89 8.11
CA PHE A 326 -2.08 -4.43 7.35
C PHE A 326 -1.77 -2.95 7.58
N MET A 327 -2.79 -2.09 7.57
CA MET A 327 -2.60 -0.65 7.83
C MET A 327 -2.19 -0.38 9.29
N LEU A 328 -2.73 -1.13 10.26
CA LEU A 328 -2.27 -1.04 11.66
C LEU A 328 -0.82 -1.53 11.82
N PHE A 329 -0.46 -2.61 11.13
CA PHE A 329 0.89 -3.13 11.12
C PHE A 329 1.89 -2.13 10.53
N PHE A 330 1.48 -1.30 9.57
CA PHE A 330 2.31 -0.20 9.08
C PHE A 330 2.68 0.79 10.19
N TYR A 331 1.71 1.20 11.03
CA TYR A 331 2.01 2.06 12.17
C TYR A 331 2.94 1.39 13.20
N LEU A 332 2.65 0.13 13.56
CA LEU A 332 3.51 -0.65 14.47
C LEU A 332 4.92 -0.83 13.91
N PHE A 333 5.03 -0.99 12.60
CA PHE A 333 6.32 -1.14 11.94
C PHE A 333 7.12 0.16 11.97
N THR A 334 6.50 1.31 11.67
CA THR A 334 7.18 2.60 11.80
C THR A 334 7.69 2.81 13.22
N LEU A 335 6.90 2.42 14.22
CA LEU A 335 7.33 2.44 15.61
C LEU A 335 8.55 1.54 15.86
N VAL A 336 8.55 0.30 15.35
CA VAL A 336 9.70 -0.62 15.47
C VAL A 336 10.93 -0.05 14.76
N ILE A 337 10.75 0.56 13.58
CA ILE A 337 11.85 1.25 12.89
C ILE A 337 12.38 2.36 13.79
N PHE A 338 11.54 3.28 14.28
CA PHE A 338 11.99 4.42 15.08
C PHE A 338 12.77 3.95 16.32
N ILE A 339 12.26 2.94 17.02
CA ILE A 339 12.93 2.34 18.18
C ILE A 339 14.25 1.67 17.79
N TYR A 340 14.22 0.75 16.83
CA TYR A 340 15.37 -0.12 16.56
C TYR A 340 16.48 0.61 15.83
N SER A 341 16.14 1.45 14.84
CA SER A 341 17.12 2.25 14.09
C SER A 341 17.72 3.39 14.89
N GLY A 342 17.13 3.74 16.05
CA GLY A 342 17.51 4.93 16.80
C GLY A 342 17.16 6.23 16.07
N LEU A 343 16.27 6.18 15.06
CA LEU A 343 15.79 7.39 14.40
C LEU A 343 15.11 8.28 15.44
N PHE A 344 15.56 9.53 15.53
CA PHE A 344 15.13 10.52 16.52
C PHE A 344 15.56 10.21 17.96
N SER A 345 16.60 9.42 18.20
CA SER A 345 17.20 9.25 19.54
C SER A 345 17.61 10.58 20.16
N ASP A 346 18.16 11.47 19.34
CA ASP A 346 18.67 12.78 19.77
C ASP A 346 17.53 13.80 19.96
N THR A 347 16.38 13.55 19.32
CA THR A 347 15.20 14.43 19.33
C THR A 347 13.92 13.61 19.55
N PRO A 348 13.77 12.92 20.70
CA PRO A 348 12.69 11.94 20.89
C PRO A 348 11.29 12.57 20.82
N ILE A 349 11.19 13.86 21.17
CA ILE A 349 10.00 14.68 21.01
C ILE A 349 9.50 14.70 19.55
N LEU A 350 10.41 14.89 18.59
CA LEU A 350 10.06 14.91 17.16
C LEU A 350 9.54 13.54 16.71
N GLY A 351 10.17 12.47 17.18
CA GLY A 351 9.71 11.09 16.94
C GLY A 351 8.27 10.85 17.40
N VAL A 352 7.92 11.28 18.63
CA VAL A 352 6.54 11.16 19.15
C VAL A 352 5.55 11.96 18.28
N ILE A 353 5.89 13.20 17.92
CA ILE A 353 5.04 14.07 17.10
C ILE A 353 4.77 13.45 15.72
N LEU A 354 5.79 12.90 15.08
CA LEU A 354 5.65 12.19 13.81
C LEU A 354 4.77 10.94 13.97
N LEU A 355 4.91 10.19 15.07
CA LEU A 355 4.04 9.06 15.38
C LEU A 355 2.58 9.50 15.62
N ILE A 356 2.32 10.64 16.25
CA ILE A 356 0.98 11.20 16.41
C ILE A 356 0.37 11.56 15.05
N MET A 357 1.13 12.24 14.18
CA MET A 357 0.68 12.60 12.84
C MET A 357 0.38 11.34 12.01
N LEU A 358 1.28 10.35 12.07
CA LEU A 358 1.10 9.09 11.38
C LEU A 358 -0.13 8.34 11.90
N ALA A 359 -0.32 8.27 13.22
CA ALA A 359 -1.49 7.67 13.83
C ALA A 359 -2.80 8.34 13.39
N ALA A 360 -2.82 9.68 13.30
CA ALA A 360 -3.98 10.44 12.86
C ALA A 360 -4.44 10.09 11.45
N ILE A 361 -3.51 9.70 10.57
CA ILE A 361 -3.84 9.31 9.21
C ILE A 361 -4.05 7.79 9.14
N VAL A 362 -3.02 7.02 9.49
CA VAL A 362 -2.96 5.58 9.26
C VAL A 362 -3.93 4.82 10.15
N ASN A 363 -3.95 5.09 11.46
CA ASN A 363 -4.78 4.29 12.38
C ASN A 363 -6.27 4.57 12.19
N ILE A 364 -6.65 5.81 11.86
CA ILE A 364 -8.04 6.17 11.51
C ILE A 364 -8.47 5.45 10.23
N ILE A 365 -7.65 5.49 9.16
CA ILE A 365 -7.93 4.76 7.92
C ILE A 365 -7.98 3.25 8.18
N ALA A 366 -7.05 2.72 8.97
CA ALA A 366 -7.00 1.30 9.28
C ALA A 366 -8.29 0.82 9.95
N VAL A 367 -8.78 1.56 10.95
CA VAL A 367 -10.02 1.21 11.64
C VAL A 367 -11.24 1.40 10.74
N SER A 368 -11.30 2.47 9.94
CA SER A 368 -12.44 2.75 9.07
C SER A 368 -12.62 1.71 7.96
N VAL A 369 -11.53 1.14 7.43
CA VAL A 369 -11.55 0.07 6.41
C VAL A 369 -12.38 -1.14 6.85
N LEU A 370 -12.41 -1.49 8.14
CA LEU A 370 -13.24 -2.59 8.67
C LEU A 370 -14.73 -2.41 8.37
N PHE A 371 -15.16 -1.16 8.32
CA PHE A 371 -16.55 -0.79 8.08
C PHE A 371 -16.86 -0.65 6.60
N ILE A 372 -15.92 -0.90 5.69
CA ILE A 372 -16.15 -0.86 4.25
C ILE A 372 -16.51 -2.28 3.77
N PRO A 373 -17.75 -2.59 3.34
CA PRO A 373 -18.02 -3.90 2.75
C PRO A 373 -17.13 -4.17 1.53
N ALA A 374 -16.48 -5.34 1.48
CA ALA A 374 -15.53 -5.65 0.40
C ALA A 374 -16.15 -5.67 -0.99
N THR A 375 -17.45 -5.97 -1.07
CA THR A 375 -18.24 -5.90 -2.31
C THR A 375 -18.33 -4.49 -2.88
N ILE A 376 -18.20 -3.44 -2.06
CA ILE A 376 -18.34 -2.06 -2.53
C ILE A 376 -17.13 -1.61 -3.35
N THR A 377 -15.96 -2.23 -3.17
CA THR A 377 -14.83 -2.02 -4.09
C THR A 377 -15.17 -2.38 -5.54
N LYS A 378 -16.17 -3.26 -5.75
CA LYS A 378 -16.63 -3.69 -7.08
C LYS A 378 -17.82 -2.88 -7.57
N ASP A 379 -18.69 -2.42 -6.68
CA ASP A 379 -19.88 -1.64 -7.01
C ASP A 379 -20.09 -0.48 -6.03
N LYS A 380 -19.80 0.74 -6.49
CA LYS A 380 -19.96 1.97 -5.70
C LYS A 380 -21.42 2.25 -5.31
N SER A 381 -22.40 1.73 -6.06
CA SER A 381 -23.81 1.97 -5.77
C SER A 381 -24.23 1.38 -4.42
N LEU A 382 -23.62 0.25 -4.03
CA LEU A 382 -23.81 -0.39 -2.74
C LEU A 382 -23.38 0.52 -1.57
N TRP A 383 -22.42 1.43 -1.77
CA TRP A 383 -22.03 2.45 -0.77
C TRP A 383 -23.22 3.38 -0.49
N LYS A 384 -23.84 3.90 -1.56
CA LYS A 384 -25.02 4.78 -1.48
C LYS A 384 -26.20 4.05 -0.84
N SER A 385 -26.43 2.78 -1.20
CA SER A 385 -27.50 1.96 -0.62
C SER A 385 -27.35 1.74 0.89
N ARG A 386 -26.11 1.61 1.42
CA ARG A 386 -25.90 1.49 2.87
C ARG A 386 -26.30 2.76 3.61
N TYR A 387 -25.84 3.92 3.15
CA TYR A 387 -26.19 5.21 3.76
C TYR A 387 -27.67 5.53 3.59
N TRP A 388 -28.28 5.12 2.48
CA TRP A 388 -29.72 5.17 2.28
C TRP A 388 -30.47 4.35 3.33
N LEU A 389 -30.04 3.10 3.59
CA LEU A 389 -30.66 2.25 4.61
C LEU A 389 -30.56 2.89 6.01
N LEU A 390 -29.42 3.52 6.32
CA LEU A 390 -29.26 4.27 7.57
C LEU A 390 -30.15 5.52 7.64
N LYS A 391 -30.40 6.18 6.51
CA LYS A 391 -31.30 7.35 6.42
C LYS A 391 -32.77 6.98 6.56
N VAL A 392 -33.17 5.76 6.17
CA VAL A 392 -34.51 5.22 6.40
C VAL A 392 -34.77 4.94 7.89
N LEU A 393 -33.72 4.70 8.67
CA LEU A 393 -33.86 4.62 10.13
C LEU A 393 -34.14 6.03 10.71
N PRO A 394 -34.99 6.15 11.75
CA PRO A 394 -35.37 7.44 12.35
C PRO A 394 -34.24 8.01 13.24
N ILE A 395 -33.01 8.09 12.71
CA ILE A 395 -31.83 8.55 13.41
C ILE A 395 -31.39 9.87 12.79
N ALA A 396 -31.28 10.91 13.62
CA ALA A 396 -30.74 12.20 13.19
C ALA A 396 -29.29 12.04 12.69
N GLY A 397 -28.95 12.72 11.60
CA GLY A 397 -27.60 12.66 11.02
C GLY A 397 -26.49 13.04 12.01
N GLU A 398 -26.78 13.92 12.97
CA GLU A 398 -25.85 14.26 14.06
C GLU A 398 -25.48 13.05 14.93
N LYS A 399 -26.45 12.20 15.26
CA LYS A 399 -26.22 10.99 16.05
C LYS A 399 -25.37 9.99 15.25
N VAL A 400 -25.65 9.84 13.95
CA VAL A 400 -24.87 9.00 13.04
C VAL A 400 -23.41 9.45 13.00
N PHE A 401 -23.18 10.76 12.84
CA PHE A 401 -21.84 11.35 12.82
C PHE A 401 -21.06 11.05 14.09
N ILE A 402 -21.66 11.26 15.26
CA ILE A 402 -21.02 11.00 16.56
C ILE A 402 -20.66 9.53 16.69
N ILE A 403 -21.58 8.63 16.30
CA ILE A 403 -21.38 7.18 16.40
C ILE A 403 -20.24 6.72 15.50
N GLN A 404 -20.23 7.11 14.23
CA GLN A 404 -19.17 6.75 13.30
C GLN A 404 -17.81 7.32 13.75
N SER A 405 -17.78 8.58 14.18
CA SER A 405 -16.56 9.21 14.68
C SER A 405 -16.00 8.46 15.91
N GLN A 406 -16.85 8.12 16.88
CA GLN A 406 -16.44 7.36 18.07
C GLN A 406 -15.98 5.94 17.74
N MET A 407 -16.62 5.29 16.77
CA MET A 407 -16.23 3.95 16.32
C MET A 407 -14.83 3.94 15.72
N PHE A 408 -14.45 4.98 14.96
CA PHE A 408 -13.08 5.08 14.41
C PHE A 408 -12.09 5.54 15.48
N PHE A 409 -12.48 6.50 16.30
CA PHE A 409 -11.64 7.14 17.30
C PHE A 409 -11.13 6.18 18.39
N ILE A 410 -12.02 5.40 19.02
CA ILE A 410 -11.67 4.63 20.23
C ILE A 410 -10.57 3.59 19.97
N PRO A 411 -10.67 2.69 18.96
CA PRO A 411 -9.61 1.72 18.72
C PRO A 411 -8.33 2.37 18.21
N ALA A 412 -8.45 3.40 17.37
CA ALA A 412 -7.28 4.14 16.89
C ALA A 412 -6.53 4.79 18.06
N LEU A 413 -7.25 5.36 19.03
CA LEU A 413 -6.68 5.92 20.25
C LEU A 413 -5.94 4.86 21.07
N ILE A 414 -6.56 3.71 21.34
CA ILE A 414 -5.95 2.64 22.13
C ILE A 414 -4.62 2.20 21.50
N ILE A 415 -4.62 1.92 20.20
CA ILE A 415 -3.43 1.46 19.47
C ILE A 415 -2.34 2.54 19.48
N SER A 416 -2.73 3.80 19.28
CA SER A 416 -1.79 4.91 19.23
C SER A 416 -1.21 5.26 20.61
N ILE A 417 -1.98 5.11 21.69
CA ILE A 417 -1.47 5.28 23.05
C ILE A 417 -0.41 4.21 23.35
N VAL A 418 -0.72 2.94 23.07
CA VAL A 418 0.25 1.84 23.27
C VAL A 418 1.53 2.11 22.50
N GLY A 419 1.42 2.54 21.24
CA GLY A 419 2.58 2.86 20.42
C GLY A 419 3.41 4.02 20.98
N ASN A 420 2.79 5.19 21.18
CA ASN A 420 3.50 6.37 21.66
C ASN A 420 4.12 6.16 23.05
N VAL A 421 3.42 5.49 23.97
CA VAL A 421 3.96 5.18 25.30
C VAL A 421 5.15 4.22 25.21
N SER A 422 5.07 3.18 24.36
CA SER A 422 6.19 2.25 24.17
C SER A 422 7.42 2.97 23.62
N TYR A 423 7.24 3.85 22.64
CA TYR A 423 8.33 4.67 22.10
C TYR A 423 8.92 5.62 23.15
N SER A 424 8.08 6.31 23.92
CA SER A 424 8.53 7.22 24.98
C SER A 424 9.33 6.51 26.08
N ILE A 425 8.91 5.31 26.48
CA ILE A 425 9.63 4.51 27.48
C ILE A 425 11.02 4.12 26.96
N VAL A 426 11.12 3.62 25.72
CA VAL A 426 12.40 3.16 25.16
C VAL A 426 13.36 4.31 24.91
N THR A 427 12.84 5.49 24.53
CA THR A 427 13.66 6.70 24.33
C THR A 427 13.96 7.47 25.61
N GLY A 428 13.43 7.05 26.77
CA GLY A 428 13.68 7.70 28.05
C GLY A 428 12.99 9.06 28.23
N LEU A 429 11.89 9.32 27.50
CA LEU A 429 11.10 10.54 27.69
C LEU A 429 10.49 10.60 29.09
N SER A 430 10.49 11.78 29.71
CA SER A 430 9.91 11.95 31.05
C SER A 430 8.39 11.72 31.04
N LEU A 431 7.87 11.26 32.17
CA LEU A 431 6.44 10.98 32.34
C LEU A 431 5.53 12.19 32.05
N PRO A 432 5.85 13.43 32.47
CA PRO A 432 5.04 14.60 32.14
C PRO A 432 4.92 14.84 30.62
N PHE A 433 6.00 14.70 29.85
CA PHE A 433 5.94 14.83 28.39
C PHE A 433 5.12 13.71 27.76
N THR A 434 5.28 12.48 28.24
CA THR A 434 4.50 11.35 27.74
C THR A 434 2.99 11.57 27.95
N LEU A 435 2.57 12.04 29.13
CA LEU A 435 1.17 12.38 29.38
C LEU A 435 0.67 13.53 28.51
N LEU A 436 1.49 14.58 28.31
CA LEU A 436 1.17 15.68 27.40
C LEU A 436 0.94 15.18 25.98
N PHE A 437 1.80 14.30 25.46
CA PHE A 437 1.64 13.75 24.11
C PHE A 437 0.43 12.84 23.99
N VAL A 438 0.10 12.05 25.01
CA VAL A 438 -1.15 11.27 25.03
C VAL A 438 -2.38 12.19 24.98
N PHE A 439 -2.34 13.33 25.68
CA PHE A 439 -3.40 14.32 25.63
C PHE A 439 -3.50 14.96 24.23
N VAL A 440 -2.39 15.38 23.63
CA VAL A 440 -2.38 15.91 22.25
C VAL A 440 -2.91 14.88 21.25
N LEU A 441 -2.46 13.63 21.35
CA LEU A 441 -2.90 12.51 20.53
C LEU A 441 -4.42 12.33 20.60
N PHE A 442 -5.02 12.44 21.79
CA PHE A 442 -6.47 12.36 21.97
C PHE A 442 -7.23 13.37 21.10
N PHE A 443 -6.87 14.65 21.15
CA PHE A 443 -7.56 15.69 20.37
C PHE A 443 -7.34 15.54 18.87
N VAL A 444 -6.11 15.24 18.47
CA VAL A 444 -5.75 15.07 17.05
C VAL A 444 -6.49 13.87 16.45
N LEU A 445 -6.53 12.73 17.14
CA LEU A 445 -7.26 11.56 16.65
C LEU A 445 -8.77 11.82 16.59
N TYR A 446 -9.33 12.55 17.56
CA TYR A 446 -10.74 12.88 17.55
C TYR A 446 -11.10 13.76 16.34
N GLY A 447 -10.35 14.83 16.11
CA GLY A 447 -10.58 15.68 14.94
C GLY A 447 -10.33 14.97 13.61
N SER A 448 -9.35 14.07 13.53
CA SER A 448 -9.13 13.23 12.35
C SER A 448 -10.31 12.28 12.11
N SER A 449 -10.85 11.65 13.15
CA SER A 449 -12.02 10.77 13.03
C SER A 449 -13.27 11.51 12.53
N ALA A 450 -13.49 12.73 13.02
CA ALA A 450 -14.56 13.61 12.59
C ALA A 450 -14.41 14.02 11.12
N LEU A 451 -13.20 14.45 10.75
CA LEU A 451 -12.87 14.82 9.37
C LEU A 451 -13.06 13.66 8.41
N TYR A 452 -12.55 12.48 8.76
CA TYR A 452 -12.67 11.29 7.92
C TYR A 452 -14.14 10.91 7.71
N THR A 453 -14.95 10.90 8.78
CA THR A 453 -16.38 10.60 8.70
C THR A 453 -17.13 11.59 7.78
N ALA A 454 -16.80 12.88 7.87
CA ALA A 454 -17.39 13.90 7.01
C ALA A 454 -16.97 13.74 5.54
N VAL A 455 -15.69 13.49 5.29
CA VAL A 455 -15.14 13.31 3.95
C VAL A 455 -15.65 12.03 3.29
N GLU A 456 -15.80 10.95 4.05
CA GLU A 456 -16.39 9.69 3.60
C GLU A 456 -17.83 9.89 3.12
N LEU A 457 -18.67 10.59 3.90
CA LEU A 457 -20.03 10.92 3.47
C LEU A 457 -20.02 11.89 2.28
N LEU A 458 -19.14 12.89 2.29
CA LEU A 458 -19.03 13.86 1.20
C LEU A 458 -18.66 13.18 -0.13
N SER A 459 -17.86 12.12 -0.11
CA SER A 459 -17.49 11.33 -1.29
C SER A 459 -18.68 10.67 -2.01
N LEU A 460 -19.85 10.60 -1.37
CA LEU A 460 -21.10 10.09 -1.96
C LEU A 460 -21.88 11.11 -2.78
N VAL A 461 -21.54 12.40 -2.68
CA VAL A 461 -22.23 13.44 -3.45
C VAL A 461 -21.84 13.31 -4.93
N ASP A 462 -22.81 13.53 -5.83
CA ASP A 462 -22.63 13.37 -7.28
C ASP A 462 -21.46 14.18 -7.84
N PHE A 463 -21.11 15.31 -7.20
CA PHE A 463 -19.91 16.08 -7.51
C PHE A 463 -18.63 15.25 -7.55
N PHE A 464 -18.45 14.30 -6.64
CA PHE A 464 -17.26 13.44 -6.59
C PHE A 464 -17.32 12.29 -7.59
N ASN A 465 -18.53 11.87 -8.00
CA ASN A 465 -18.69 10.93 -9.11
C ASN A 465 -18.25 11.57 -10.44
N GLU A 466 -18.57 12.85 -10.64
CA GLU A 466 -18.13 13.59 -11.83
C GLU A 466 -16.63 13.93 -11.81
N ARG A 467 -16.10 14.28 -10.62
CA ARG A 467 -14.71 14.70 -10.41
C ARG A 467 -13.93 13.73 -9.53
N THR A 468 -13.86 12.46 -9.95
CA THR A 468 -13.20 11.37 -9.21
C THR A 468 -11.79 11.68 -8.71
N LEU A 469 -10.96 12.35 -9.53
CA LEU A 469 -9.60 12.75 -9.13
C LEU A 469 -9.63 13.72 -7.96
N LEU A 470 -10.48 14.76 -8.03
CA LEU A 470 -10.61 15.74 -6.95
C LEU A 470 -11.10 15.05 -5.67
N GLY A 471 -12.01 14.08 -5.78
CA GLY A 471 -12.44 13.26 -4.65
C GLY A 471 -11.34 12.51 -3.97
N ASN A 472 -10.61 11.70 -4.73
CA ASN A 472 -9.51 10.92 -4.19
C ASN A 472 -8.43 11.84 -3.59
N LEU A 473 -8.16 12.98 -4.24
CA LEU A 473 -7.19 13.96 -3.74
C LEU A 473 -7.68 14.59 -2.43
N THR A 474 -8.93 15.02 -2.35
CA THR A 474 -9.54 15.56 -1.13
C THR A 474 -9.53 14.55 0.02
N THR A 475 -9.78 13.27 -0.25
CA THR A 475 -9.75 12.20 0.77
C THR A 475 -8.37 11.96 1.38
N ILE A 476 -7.29 12.33 0.68
CA ILE A 476 -5.91 12.16 1.16
C ILE A 476 -5.36 13.47 1.70
N VAL A 477 -5.55 14.57 0.96
CA VAL A 477 -4.97 15.88 1.26
C VAL A 477 -5.59 16.50 2.50
N LEU A 478 -6.90 16.38 2.72
CA LEU A 478 -7.53 16.96 3.92
C LEU A 478 -7.00 16.32 5.21
N PRO A 479 -6.96 14.98 5.37
CA PRO A 479 -6.37 14.36 6.57
C PRO A 479 -4.89 14.72 6.77
N VAL A 480 -4.09 14.77 5.69
CA VAL A 480 -2.68 15.17 5.78
C VAL A 480 -2.55 16.63 6.21
N LEU A 481 -3.29 17.54 5.58
CA LEU A 481 -3.30 18.96 5.92
C LEU A 481 -3.74 19.17 7.37
N TYR A 482 -4.77 18.44 7.81
CA TYR A 482 -5.22 18.46 9.20
C TYR A 482 -4.13 17.98 10.16
N GLY A 483 -3.46 16.87 9.85
CA GLY A 483 -2.33 16.37 10.64
C GLY A 483 -1.20 17.40 10.74
N VAL A 484 -0.83 18.04 9.63
CA VAL A 484 0.19 19.09 9.58
C VAL A 484 -0.24 20.34 10.35
N LEU A 485 -1.50 20.78 10.27
CA LEU A 485 -1.93 21.99 10.99
C LEU A 485 -2.08 21.74 12.50
N SER A 486 -2.67 20.60 12.87
CA SER A 486 -2.92 20.25 14.27
C SER A 486 -1.65 19.87 15.04
N VAL A 487 -0.79 19.05 14.44
CA VAL A 487 0.44 18.52 15.07
C VAL A 487 1.67 19.27 14.60
N GLY A 488 1.71 19.72 13.34
CA GLY A 488 2.89 20.37 12.76
C GLY A 488 3.19 21.74 13.35
N SER A 489 2.21 22.46 13.89
CA SER A 489 2.47 23.69 14.67
C SER A 489 3.28 23.39 15.95
N VAL A 490 2.94 22.28 16.62
CA VAL A 490 3.69 21.76 17.79
C VAL A 490 5.07 21.25 17.35
N ALA A 491 5.14 20.55 16.21
CA ALA A 491 6.38 20.08 15.62
C ALA A 491 7.34 21.24 15.30
N LEU A 492 6.85 22.28 14.62
CA LEU A 492 7.63 23.45 14.23
C LEU A 492 8.16 24.21 15.44
N TYR A 493 7.38 24.30 16.51
CA TYR A 493 7.81 24.92 17.76
C TYR A 493 8.92 24.11 18.44
N LEU A 494 8.79 22.79 18.48
CA LEU A 494 9.75 21.91 19.17
C LEU A 494 11.01 21.63 18.34
N ALA A 495 10.92 21.75 17.01
CA ALA A 495 12.04 21.65 16.09
C ALA A 495 12.63 23.02 15.74
N LYS A 496 12.50 24.03 16.61
CA LYS A 496 12.91 25.41 16.32
C LYS A 496 14.37 25.49 15.83
N ASP A 497 15.27 24.77 16.47
CA ASP A 497 16.70 24.79 16.12
C ASP A 497 16.95 24.30 14.69
N PHE A 498 16.21 23.27 14.24
CA PHE A 498 16.26 22.77 12.87
C PHE A 498 15.55 23.70 11.87
N VAL A 499 14.44 24.30 12.30
CA VAL A 499 13.61 25.18 11.48
C VAL A 499 14.30 26.51 11.16
N VAL A 500 15.17 27.00 12.05
CA VAL A 500 15.94 28.24 11.84
C VAL A 500 16.85 28.15 10.62
N GLU A 501 17.29 26.95 10.23
CA GLU A 501 18.10 26.74 9.02
C GLU A 501 17.28 26.89 7.71
N MET A 502 15.94 26.87 7.79
CA MET A 502 15.05 26.98 6.64
C MET A 502 14.46 28.40 6.55
N PRO A 503 14.83 29.24 5.56
CA PRO A 503 14.50 30.67 5.56
C PRO A 503 13.00 30.99 5.69
N ILE A 504 12.16 30.18 5.04
CA ILE A 504 10.70 30.35 5.04
C ILE A 504 10.10 30.01 6.41
N LEU A 505 10.57 28.94 7.04
CA LEU A 505 10.03 28.47 8.31
C LEU A 505 10.64 29.20 9.50
N ALA A 506 11.86 29.72 9.37
CA ALA A 506 12.54 30.51 10.38
C ALA A 506 11.68 31.71 10.82
N GLN A 507 11.09 32.45 9.86
CA GLN A 507 10.18 33.56 10.14
C GLN A 507 8.91 33.13 10.88
N LEU A 508 8.41 31.93 10.58
CA LEU A 508 7.23 31.39 11.26
C LEU A 508 7.58 31.01 12.71
N SER A 509 8.75 30.41 12.92
CA SER A 509 9.19 29.91 14.23
C SER A 509 9.46 31.00 15.26
N THR A 510 9.77 32.23 14.83
CA THR A 510 9.96 33.37 15.74
C THR A 510 8.64 33.87 16.32
N VAL A 511 7.54 33.70 15.58
CA VAL A 511 6.19 34.08 16.01
C VAL A 511 5.54 33.00 16.89
N LEU A 512 5.94 31.74 16.72
CA LEU A 512 5.41 30.62 17.49
C LEU A 512 5.95 30.63 18.94
N SER A 513 5.09 31.02 19.88
CA SER A 513 5.28 30.75 21.30
C SER A 513 4.44 29.54 21.73
N LEU A 514 4.84 28.86 22.81
CA LEU A 514 4.11 27.69 23.33
C LEU A 514 2.59 27.96 23.52
N PRO A 515 2.14 29.10 24.10
CA PRO A 515 0.72 29.40 24.22
C PRO A 515 0.02 29.52 22.86
N ILE A 516 0.64 30.20 21.89
CA ILE A 516 0.09 30.37 20.54
C ILE A 516 -0.07 29.02 19.86
N VAL A 517 0.94 28.14 19.99
CA VAL A 517 0.95 26.80 19.39
C VAL A 517 -0.17 25.94 19.99
N ILE A 518 -0.34 25.96 21.31
CA ILE A 518 -1.42 25.22 21.98
C ILE A 518 -2.78 25.75 21.53
N ILE A 519 -2.97 27.07 21.51
CA ILE A 519 -4.21 27.71 21.05
C ILE A 519 -4.50 27.31 19.60
N LEU A 520 -3.51 27.37 18.71
CA LEU A 520 -3.65 27.03 17.31
C LEU A 520 -4.02 25.55 17.13
N SER A 521 -3.36 24.64 17.84
CA SER A 521 -3.64 23.20 17.78
C SER A 521 -5.05 22.88 18.25
N VAL A 522 -5.46 23.40 19.42
CA VAL A 522 -6.81 23.22 19.97
C VAL A 522 -7.87 23.85 19.07
N ALA A 523 -7.65 25.08 18.60
CA ALA A 523 -8.56 25.75 17.68
C ALA A 523 -8.72 24.95 16.38
N THR A 524 -7.62 24.42 15.83
CA THR A 524 -7.66 23.59 14.61
C THR A 524 -8.54 22.35 14.82
N VAL A 525 -8.40 21.65 15.96
CA VAL A 525 -9.24 20.48 16.28
C VAL A 525 -10.70 20.88 16.40
N LEU A 526 -11.01 21.94 17.16
CA LEU A 526 -12.39 22.39 17.38
C LEU A 526 -13.07 22.88 16.08
N ILE A 527 -12.37 23.67 15.28
CA ILE A 527 -12.83 24.14 13.98
C ILE A 527 -13.05 22.95 13.04
N THR A 528 -12.12 22.00 12.99
CA THR A 528 -12.26 20.80 12.14
C THR A 528 -13.46 19.98 12.56
N CYS A 529 -13.68 19.74 13.85
CA CYS A 529 -14.84 19.00 14.36
C CYS A 529 -16.16 19.69 14.03
N THR A 530 -16.24 21.01 14.22
CA THR A 530 -17.47 21.78 13.96
C THR A 530 -17.79 21.82 12.46
N ILE A 531 -16.80 22.13 11.61
CA ILE A 531 -16.95 22.11 10.15
C ILE A 531 -17.34 20.71 9.67
N SER A 532 -16.65 19.67 10.15
CA SER A 532 -16.94 18.28 9.76
C SER A 532 -18.36 17.87 10.12
N LYS A 533 -18.84 18.25 11.32
CA LYS A 533 -20.23 18.01 11.74
C LYS A 533 -21.21 18.72 10.81
N LEU A 534 -20.98 20.01 10.51
CA LEU A 534 -21.84 20.82 9.63
C LEU A 534 -21.87 20.28 8.20
N VAL A 535 -20.72 19.91 7.65
CA VAL A 535 -20.63 19.31 6.31
C VAL A 535 -21.36 17.97 6.30
N PHE A 536 -21.15 17.12 7.31
CA PHE A 536 -21.83 15.83 7.39
C PHE A 536 -23.36 15.99 7.45
N THR A 537 -23.89 16.85 8.32
CA THR A 537 -25.35 17.05 8.44
C THR A 537 -25.96 17.65 7.17
N TRP A 538 -25.23 18.57 6.51
CA TRP A 538 -25.65 19.14 5.23
C TRP A 538 -25.70 18.08 4.11
N VAL A 539 -24.65 17.26 3.97
CA VAL A 539 -24.64 16.16 2.98
C VAL A 539 -25.73 15.14 3.32
N TRP A 540 -25.90 14.82 4.60
CA TRP A 540 -26.91 13.89 5.10
C TRP A 540 -28.33 14.33 4.71
N ALA A 541 -28.64 15.61 4.87
CA ALA A 541 -29.93 16.17 4.47
C ALA A 541 -30.15 16.04 2.94
N LYS A 542 -29.11 16.30 2.15
CA LYS A 542 -29.17 16.28 0.67
C LYS A 542 -29.16 14.92 0.01
N LEU A 543 -28.77 13.85 0.72
CA LEU A 543 -28.82 12.50 0.17
C LEU A 543 -30.25 12.14 -0.26
N ALA A 544 -30.54 12.19 -1.56
CA ALA A 544 -31.88 11.88 -2.07
C ALA A 544 -32.28 10.45 -1.68
N ILE A 545 -33.54 10.30 -1.25
CA ILE A 545 -34.18 9.00 -0.98
C ILE A 545 -34.47 8.31 -2.31
#